data_AF-A0A3D5Q695-F1
#
_entry.id   AF-A0A3D5Q695-F1
#
_cell.length_a   1.000
_cell.length_b   1.000
_cell.length_c   1.000
_cell.angle_alpha   90.00
_cell.angle_beta   90.00
_cell.angle_gamma   90.00
#
_symmetry.space_group_name_H-M   'P 1'
#
loop_
_entity.id
_entity.type
_entity.pdbx_description
1 polymer ?
#
loop_
_entity_poly.entity_id
_entity_poly.type
_entity_poly.pdbx_seq_one_letter_code
_entity_poly.pdbx_strand_id
1 'polypeptide(L)'
;MEATEFQIGQRWVSHNDTALGLGIVTDISGRRVTLGFPAADEERTYAMDNAPLSRIIFQIGEEIETFDGERLTVRAVEEIAGLLMYHADAGGETLRKVSEVRLSSRVNFSAPHQRLFAGQFERNGAFRLRMATRQHQSRLRSSPVQGLIGARTRHLPHQVYIAHEVARRHAPRVLLADEVGLGKTIEAGLILHYQLHTGHASRVLVLVPDSLIHQWLVEMLRRFNLRFAIIDDSRYEAQLEDDSGAAGNPFEEAQLVICSQDFLTSDPQAREDAIAAGWDLLVVDEAHHLTWSPDEVSEEYRLGGSLAG
;
A
#
# COMPACT_ATOMS: atom_id res chain seq x y z
N MET A 1 -42.54 3.37 -18.57
CA MET A 1 -41.97 2.85 -17.31
C MET A 1 -42.73 1.57 -17.03
N GLU A 2 -42.10 0.42 -17.29
CA GLU A 2 -42.67 -0.87 -16.90
C GLU A 2 -42.94 -0.84 -15.40
N ALA A 3 -44.14 -1.25 -14.98
CA ALA A 3 -44.47 -1.35 -13.57
C ALA A 3 -43.51 -2.37 -12.95
N THR A 4 -42.72 -1.94 -11.96
CA THR A 4 -41.80 -2.83 -11.25
C THR A 4 -42.65 -3.85 -10.49
N GLU A 5 -42.75 -5.05 -11.03
CA GLU A 5 -43.54 -6.13 -10.44
C GLU A 5 -42.71 -6.74 -9.30
N PHE A 6 -43.03 -6.33 -8.08
CA PHE A 6 -42.43 -6.93 -6.88
C PHE A 6 -42.77 -8.41 -6.84
N GLN A 7 -41.80 -9.23 -6.43
CA GLN A 7 -42.01 -10.66 -6.20
C GLN A 7 -41.43 -11.05 -4.85
N ILE A 8 -42.08 -12.03 -4.20
CA ILE A 8 -41.66 -12.56 -2.90
C ILE A 8 -40.25 -13.13 -3.05
N GLY A 9 -39.36 -12.74 -2.14
CA GLY A 9 -37.95 -13.15 -2.14
C GLY A 9 -36.98 -12.16 -2.79
N GLN A 10 -37.47 -11.14 -3.51
CA GLN A 10 -36.60 -10.13 -4.10
C GLN A 10 -35.91 -9.27 -3.04
N ARG A 11 -34.68 -8.84 -3.32
CA ARG A 11 -33.88 -8.00 -2.42
C ARG A 11 -33.89 -6.53 -2.83
N TRP A 12 -34.23 -5.66 -1.88
CA TRP A 12 -34.44 -4.24 -2.09
C TRP A 12 -33.86 -3.40 -0.96
N VAL A 13 -33.47 -2.16 -1.26
CA VAL A 13 -32.96 -1.20 -0.28
C VAL A 13 -33.91 -0.03 -0.18
N SER A 14 -34.14 0.45 1.04
CA SER A 14 -34.89 1.68 1.32
C SER A 14 -34.03 2.91 1.09
N HIS A 15 -34.50 3.87 0.29
CA HIS A 15 -33.83 5.16 0.09
C HIS A 15 -33.85 6.03 1.34
N ASN A 16 -34.93 5.91 2.12
CA ASN A 16 -35.18 6.78 3.26
C ASN A 16 -34.36 6.38 4.49
N ASP A 17 -33.94 5.12 4.55
CA ASP A 17 -33.21 4.60 5.70
C ASP A 17 -32.27 3.47 5.26
N THR A 18 -31.01 3.84 5.04
CA THR A 18 -29.96 2.89 4.67
C THR A 18 -29.46 2.07 5.86
N ALA A 19 -29.81 2.44 7.10
CA ALA A 19 -29.44 1.66 8.28
C ALA A 19 -30.22 0.34 8.39
N LEU A 20 -31.39 0.26 7.72
CA LEU A 20 -32.17 -0.98 7.61
C LEU A 20 -31.43 -2.10 6.85
N GLY A 21 -30.43 -1.74 6.04
CA GLY A 21 -29.70 -2.69 5.21
C GLY A 21 -30.54 -3.22 4.04
N LEU A 22 -30.29 -4.47 3.65
CA LEU A 22 -30.98 -5.09 2.52
C LEU A 22 -32.25 -5.79 2.98
N GLY A 23 -33.39 -5.30 2.53
CA GLY A 23 -34.69 -5.91 2.77
C GLY A 23 -34.99 -7.05 1.81
N ILE A 24 -35.89 -7.95 2.21
CA ILE A 24 -36.45 -9.03 1.40
C ILE A 24 -37.97 -8.87 1.34
N VAL A 25 -38.56 -9.00 0.15
CA VAL A 25 -40.02 -8.97 0.00
C VAL A 25 -40.62 -10.21 0.65
N THR A 26 -41.42 -10.03 1.69
CA THR A 26 -42.06 -11.12 2.46
C THR A 26 -43.53 -11.31 2.10
N ASP A 27 -44.24 -10.22 1.77
CA ASP A 27 -45.66 -10.28 1.40
C ASP A 27 -46.01 -9.23 0.34
N ILE A 28 -47.00 -9.57 -0.50
CA ILE A 28 -47.58 -8.68 -1.50
C ILE A 28 -49.10 -8.78 -1.40
N SER A 29 -49.73 -7.71 -0.92
CA SER A 29 -51.16 -7.66 -0.64
C SER A 29 -51.81 -6.46 -1.32
N GLY A 30 -52.55 -6.71 -2.40
CA GLY A 30 -53.25 -5.67 -3.17
C GLY A 30 -52.27 -4.68 -3.82
N ARG A 31 -52.25 -3.42 -3.36
CA ARG A 31 -51.32 -2.37 -3.84
C ARG A 31 -50.17 -2.10 -2.87
N ARG A 32 -49.93 -3.01 -1.92
CA ARG A 32 -48.91 -2.89 -0.89
C ARG A 32 -47.89 -4.00 -0.99
N VAL A 33 -46.64 -3.66 -0.73
CA VAL A 33 -45.52 -4.59 -0.61
C VAL A 33 -44.93 -4.50 0.79
N THR A 34 -44.69 -5.63 1.43
CA THR A 34 -44.05 -5.71 2.76
C THR A 34 -42.65 -6.28 2.61
N LEU A 35 -41.68 -5.60 3.19
CA LEU A 35 -40.28 -6.00 3.23
C LEU A 35 -39.88 -6.25 4.67
N GLY A 36 -39.25 -7.40 4.91
CA GLY A 36 -38.49 -7.66 6.14
C GLY A 36 -37.06 -7.17 5.98
N PHE A 37 -36.53 -6.48 7.00
CA PHE A 37 -35.16 -5.98 7.08
C PHE A 37 -34.42 -6.70 8.22
N PRO A 38 -33.85 -7.90 7.98
CA PRO A 38 -33.31 -8.73 9.06
C PRO A 38 -32.11 -8.11 9.77
N ALA A 39 -31.40 -7.17 9.14
CA ALA A 39 -30.28 -6.48 9.77
C ALA A 39 -30.71 -5.51 10.88
N ALA A 40 -31.93 -4.99 10.80
CA ALA A 40 -32.52 -4.07 11.78
C ALA A 40 -33.63 -4.73 12.62
N ASP A 41 -33.98 -5.99 12.34
CA ASP A 41 -35.12 -6.70 12.94
C ASP A 41 -36.44 -5.91 12.81
N GLU A 42 -36.66 -5.32 11.62
CA GLU A 42 -37.84 -4.50 11.32
C GLU A 42 -38.59 -5.03 10.09
N GLU A 43 -39.91 -4.80 10.05
CA GLU A 43 -40.72 -4.92 8.83
C GLU A 43 -41.30 -3.57 8.44
N ARG A 44 -41.34 -3.29 7.12
CA ARG A 44 -41.92 -2.07 6.57
C ARG A 44 -42.83 -2.40 5.39
N THR A 45 -44.02 -1.79 5.39
CA THR A 45 -44.96 -1.89 4.28
C THR A 45 -45.02 -0.58 3.50
N TYR A 46 -44.92 -0.68 2.17
CA TYR A 46 -44.94 0.44 1.24
C TYR A 46 -46.08 0.29 0.22
N ALA A 47 -46.57 1.40 -0.31
CA ALA A 47 -47.46 1.39 -1.49
C ALA A 47 -46.62 1.17 -2.75
N MET A 48 -46.98 0.20 -3.60
CA MET A 48 -46.16 -0.22 -4.74
C MET A 48 -45.88 0.91 -5.75
N ASP A 49 -46.85 1.81 -5.97
CA ASP A 49 -46.72 2.88 -6.99
C ASP A 49 -45.70 3.97 -6.62
N ASN A 50 -45.34 4.07 -5.34
CA ASN A 50 -44.46 5.13 -4.85
C ASN A 50 -43.54 4.62 -3.72
N ALA A 51 -43.18 3.34 -3.76
CA ALA A 51 -42.27 2.78 -2.78
C ALA A 51 -40.87 3.39 -2.99
N PRO A 52 -40.26 4.04 -1.98
CA PRO A 52 -38.91 4.59 -2.06
C PRO A 52 -37.87 3.47 -1.92
N LEU A 53 -37.96 2.49 -2.82
CA LEU A 53 -37.19 1.27 -2.81
C LEU A 53 -36.39 1.17 -4.11
N SER A 54 -35.19 0.59 -4.04
CA SER A 54 -34.42 0.20 -5.23
C SER A 54 -33.97 -1.24 -5.14
N ARG A 55 -34.21 -1.98 -6.22
CA ARG A 55 -33.78 -3.37 -6.37
C ARG A 55 -32.27 -3.38 -6.50
N ILE A 56 -31.59 -4.20 -5.71
CA ILE A 56 -30.13 -4.35 -5.80
C ILE A 56 -29.82 -5.51 -6.72
N ILE A 57 -29.02 -5.23 -7.75
CA ILE A 57 -28.59 -6.21 -8.74
C ILE A 57 -27.06 -6.17 -8.79
N PHE A 58 -26.42 -7.21 -8.29
CA PHE A 58 -24.96 -7.32 -8.34
C PHE A 58 -24.50 -7.66 -9.77
N GLN A 59 -23.48 -6.96 -10.24
CA GLN A 59 -22.92 -7.14 -11.58
C GLN A 59 -21.78 -8.17 -11.59
N ILE A 60 -21.43 -8.65 -12.78
CA ILE A 60 -20.28 -9.54 -12.97
C ILE A 60 -19.00 -8.86 -12.44
N GLY A 61 -18.24 -9.57 -11.62
CA GLY A 61 -17.03 -9.10 -10.95
C GLY A 61 -17.26 -8.47 -9.58
N GLU A 62 -18.51 -8.22 -9.17
CA GLU A 62 -18.81 -7.74 -7.82
C GLU A 62 -18.78 -8.89 -6.80
N GLU A 63 -18.43 -8.57 -5.56
CA GLU A 63 -18.48 -9.51 -4.44
C GLU A 63 -19.87 -9.50 -3.78
N ILE A 64 -20.41 -10.68 -3.54
CA ILE A 64 -21.61 -10.93 -2.75
C ILE A 64 -21.26 -11.71 -1.49
N GLU A 65 -22.00 -11.45 -0.41
CA GLU A 65 -21.90 -12.21 0.85
C GLU A 65 -23.21 -12.95 1.07
N THR A 66 -23.15 -14.25 1.39
CA THR A 66 -24.34 -15.05 1.74
C THR A 66 -24.68 -14.90 3.21
N PHE A 67 -25.88 -15.31 3.63
CA PHE A 67 -26.26 -15.29 5.05
C PHE A 67 -25.36 -16.18 5.94
N ASP A 68 -24.69 -17.17 5.35
CA ASP A 68 -23.73 -18.05 6.03
C ASP A 68 -22.34 -17.39 6.18
N GLY A 69 -22.15 -16.16 5.67
CA GLY A 69 -20.89 -15.43 5.73
C GLY A 69 -19.87 -15.78 4.64
N GLU A 70 -20.26 -16.59 3.65
CA GLU A 70 -19.38 -16.88 2.50
C GLU A 70 -19.33 -15.66 1.56
N ARG A 71 -18.12 -15.26 1.16
CA ARG A 71 -17.89 -14.22 0.14
C ARG A 71 -17.56 -14.84 -1.21
N LEU A 72 -18.30 -14.42 -2.23
CA LEU A 72 -18.22 -14.98 -3.58
C LEU A 72 -18.19 -13.85 -4.62
N THR A 73 -17.44 -14.04 -5.69
CA THR A 73 -17.39 -13.11 -6.82
C THR A 73 -18.37 -13.54 -7.91
N VAL A 74 -19.25 -12.64 -8.33
CA VAL A 74 -20.27 -12.92 -9.36
C VAL A 74 -19.61 -13.09 -10.73
N ARG A 75 -19.94 -14.19 -11.42
CA ARG A 75 -19.49 -14.51 -12.78
C ARG A 75 -20.58 -14.45 -13.82
N ALA A 76 -21.81 -14.77 -13.43
CA ALA A 76 -23.00 -14.62 -14.27
C ALA A 76 -24.24 -14.36 -13.41
N VAL A 77 -25.25 -13.76 -14.02
CA VAL A 77 -26.54 -13.47 -13.38
C VAL A 77 -27.64 -13.95 -14.32
N GLU A 78 -28.55 -14.74 -13.79
CA GLU A 78 -29.74 -15.23 -14.49
C GLU A 78 -30.99 -14.80 -13.72
N GLU A 79 -32.06 -14.42 -14.41
CA GLU A 79 -33.36 -14.16 -13.77
C GLU A 79 -34.30 -15.34 -14.03
N ILE A 80 -34.73 -16.01 -12.97
CA ILE A 80 -35.61 -17.17 -13.03
C ILE A 80 -36.87 -16.84 -12.23
N ALA A 81 -38.02 -16.82 -12.91
CA ALA A 81 -39.31 -16.48 -12.30
C ALA A 81 -39.24 -15.21 -11.44
N GLY A 82 -38.65 -14.14 -12.00
CA GLY A 82 -38.54 -12.82 -11.37
C GLY A 82 -37.56 -12.71 -10.18
N LEU A 83 -36.80 -13.77 -9.88
CA LEU A 83 -35.74 -13.79 -8.88
C LEU A 83 -34.37 -13.91 -9.52
N LEU A 84 -33.39 -13.19 -8.97
CA LEU A 84 -32.01 -13.22 -9.44
C LEU A 84 -31.26 -14.44 -8.87
N MET A 85 -30.59 -15.15 -9.78
CA MET A 85 -29.72 -16.27 -9.52
C MET A 85 -28.30 -15.89 -9.91
N TYR A 86 -27.43 -15.76 -8.92
CA TYR A 86 -26.02 -15.44 -9.09
C TYR A 86 -25.22 -16.73 -9.24
N HIS A 87 -24.42 -16.80 -10.29
CA HIS A 87 -23.38 -17.81 -10.43
C HIS A 87 -22.08 -17.18 -9.96
N ALA A 88 -21.55 -17.66 -8.83
CA ALA A 88 -20.42 -17.02 -8.16
C ALA A 88 -19.39 -18.05 -7.65
N ASP A 89 -18.13 -17.65 -7.54
CA ASP A 89 -17.03 -18.49 -7.04
C ASP A 89 -16.23 -17.78 -5.95
N ALA A 90 -15.49 -18.55 -5.14
CA ALA A 90 -14.52 -18.02 -4.19
C ALA A 90 -13.13 -18.05 -4.85
N GLY A 91 -12.75 -16.99 -5.58
CA GLY A 91 -11.39 -16.87 -6.11
C GLY A 91 -11.03 -17.87 -7.22
N GLY A 92 -11.98 -18.22 -8.09
CA GLY A 92 -11.75 -19.12 -9.23
C GLY A 92 -12.02 -20.60 -8.97
N GLU A 93 -12.64 -20.93 -7.84
CA GLU A 93 -13.19 -22.26 -7.55
C GLU A 93 -14.40 -22.65 -8.42
N THR A 94 -15.01 -23.78 -8.11
CA THR A 94 -16.27 -24.25 -8.73
C THR A 94 -17.38 -23.21 -8.60
N LEU A 95 -18.01 -22.87 -9.73
CA LEU A 95 -19.17 -21.99 -9.79
C LEU A 95 -20.34 -22.54 -8.95
N ARG A 96 -20.79 -21.76 -7.98
CA ARG A 96 -21.96 -22.04 -7.13
C ARG A 96 -23.14 -21.18 -7.57
N LYS A 97 -24.33 -21.77 -7.55
CA LYS A 97 -25.59 -21.03 -7.76
C LYS A 97 -26.10 -20.50 -6.43
N VAL A 98 -26.29 -19.18 -6.34
CA VAL A 98 -26.76 -18.46 -5.15
C VAL A 98 -27.99 -17.65 -5.53
N SER A 99 -29.12 -17.95 -4.90
CA SER A 99 -30.34 -17.14 -5.05
C SER A 99 -30.20 -15.81 -4.30
N GLU A 100 -30.80 -14.73 -4.82
CA GLU A 100 -30.84 -13.43 -4.14
C GLU A 100 -31.43 -13.51 -2.73
N VAL A 101 -32.31 -14.47 -2.45
CA VAL A 101 -32.88 -14.73 -1.12
C VAL A 101 -31.79 -15.04 -0.08
N ARG A 102 -30.72 -15.72 -0.50
CA ARG A 102 -29.61 -16.15 0.36
C ARG A 102 -28.57 -15.06 0.62
N LEU A 103 -28.72 -13.86 0.03
CA LEU A 103 -27.80 -12.76 0.27
C LEU A 103 -27.87 -12.30 1.72
N SER A 104 -26.70 -11.93 2.25
CA SER A 104 -26.56 -11.31 3.56
C SER A 104 -27.38 -10.02 3.64
N SER A 105 -27.97 -9.76 4.80
CA SER A 105 -28.73 -8.53 5.05
C SER A 105 -27.84 -7.31 5.28
N ARG A 106 -26.54 -7.51 5.51
CA ARG A 106 -25.53 -6.46 5.60
C ARG A 106 -24.99 -6.18 4.21
N VAL A 107 -25.29 -5.01 3.65
CA VAL A 107 -24.76 -4.60 2.35
C VAL A 107 -23.74 -3.48 2.51
N ASN A 108 -22.53 -3.76 2.03
CA ASN A 108 -21.52 -2.74 1.80
C ASN A 108 -21.66 -2.25 0.36
N PHE A 109 -22.24 -1.06 0.17
CA PHE A 109 -22.29 -0.42 -1.14
C PHE A 109 -20.89 0.09 -1.52
N SER A 110 -20.05 -0.78 -2.08
CA SER A 110 -18.69 -0.42 -2.50
C SER A 110 -18.70 0.34 -3.84
N ALA A 111 -19.63 -0.03 -4.74
CA ALA A 111 -19.69 0.54 -6.07
C ALA A 111 -20.46 1.89 -6.09
N PRO A 112 -19.95 2.93 -6.78
CA PRO A 112 -20.60 4.25 -6.81
C PRO A 112 -22.04 4.24 -7.33
N HIS A 113 -22.38 3.36 -8.27
CA HIS A 113 -23.73 3.27 -8.82
C HIS A 113 -24.71 2.65 -7.81
N GLN A 114 -24.28 1.67 -7.02
CA GLN A 114 -25.10 1.11 -5.93
C GLN A 114 -25.40 2.16 -4.88
N ARG A 115 -24.39 2.95 -4.49
CA ARG A 115 -24.57 4.09 -3.58
C ARG A 115 -25.55 5.12 -4.16
N LEU A 116 -25.44 5.42 -5.46
CA LEU A 116 -26.36 6.32 -6.15
C LEU A 116 -27.81 5.81 -6.11
N PHE A 117 -28.04 4.53 -6.43
CA PHE A 117 -29.37 3.91 -6.42
C PHE A 117 -29.94 3.73 -5.00
N ALA A 118 -29.07 3.59 -3.99
CA ALA A 118 -29.47 3.57 -2.59
C ALA A 118 -29.73 4.98 -2.01
N GLY A 119 -29.61 6.05 -2.81
CA GLY A 119 -29.78 7.42 -2.34
C GLY A 119 -28.63 7.93 -1.46
N GLN A 120 -27.49 7.22 -1.45
CA GLN A 120 -26.29 7.60 -0.71
C GLN A 120 -25.45 8.59 -1.51
N PHE A 121 -25.76 9.88 -1.35
CA PHE A 121 -25.02 10.96 -2.00
C PHE A 121 -23.93 11.52 -1.08
N GLU A 122 -22.73 11.72 -1.64
CA GLU A 122 -21.70 12.53 -0.99
C GLU A 122 -21.87 14.01 -1.35
N ARG A 123 -21.29 14.88 -0.52
CA ARG A 123 -21.21 16.31 -0.85
C ARG A 123 -20.41 16.49 -2.14
N ASN A 124 -20.89 17.34 -3.05
CA ASN A 124 -20.19 17.63 -4.31
C ASN A 124 -18.74 18.08 -4.10
N GLY A 125 -18.45 18.82 -3.02
CA GLY A 125 -17.09 19.22 -2.65
C GLY A 125 -16.15 18.03 -2.40
N ALA A 126 -16.61 16.97 -1.75
CA ALA A 126 -15.82 15.75 -1.52
C ALA A 126 -15.52 15.03 -2.83
N PHE A 127 -16.52 14.92 -3.72
CA PHE A 127 -16.33 14.37 -5.07
C PHE A 127 -15.29 15.16 -5.87
N ARG A 128 -15.41 16.49 -5.90
CA ARG A 128 -14.46 17.38 -6.60
C ARG A 128 -13.05 17.26 -6.03
N LEU A 129 -12.91 17.22 -4.70
CA LEU A 129 -11.62 17.03 -4.04
C LEU A 129 -11.00 15.68 -4.43
N ARG A 130 -11.77 14.60 -4.39
CA ARG A 130 -11.29 13.26 -4.78
C ARG A 130 -10.80 13.24 -6.23
N MET A 131 -11.56 13.84 -7.15
CA MET A 131 -11.16 13.95 -8.56
C MET A 131 -9.87 14.77 -8.72
N ALA A 132 -9.82 15.96 -8.13
CA ALA A 132 -8.65 16.84 -8.19
C ALA A 132 -7.40 16.16 -7.61
N THR A 133 -7.52 15.49 -6.46
CA THR A 133 -6.42 14.73 -5.84
C THR A 133 -5.90 13.63 -6.78
N ARG A 134 -6.78 12.85 -7.41
CA ARG A 134 -6.38 11.79 -8.36
C ARG A 134 -5.68 12.38 -9.60
N GLN A 135 -6.18 13.48 -10.13
CA GLN A 135 -5.54 14.19 -11.25
C GLN A 135 -4.16 14.74 -10.86
N HIS A 136 -4.04 15.36 -9.69
CA HIS A 136 -2.76 15.87 -9.19
C HIS A 136 -1.75 14.74 -8.95
N GLN A 137 -2.17 13.63 -8.35
CA GLN A 137 -1.33 12.44 -8.17
C GLN A 137 -0.87 11.87 -9.51
N SER A 138 -1.77 11.71 -10.48
CA SER A 138 -1.44 11.22 -11.82
C SER A 138 -0.40 12.11 -12.50
N ARG A 139 -0.62 13.43 -12.48
CA ARG A 139 0.32 14.42 -13.05
C ARG A 139 1.70 14.36 -12.40
N LEU A 140 1.76 14.23 -11.07
CA LEU A 140 3.04 14.15 -10.34
C LEU A 140 3.79 12.85 -10.63
N ARG A 141 3.07 11.71 -10.72
CA ARG A 141 3.67 10.41 -11.08
C ARG A 141 4.15 10.34 -12.53
N SER A 142 3.51 11.06 -13.45
CA SER A 142 3.97 11.15 -14.84
C SER A 142 5.16 12.11 -15.03
N SER A 143 5.59 12.80 -13.98
CA SER A 143 6.65 13.81 -14.09
C SER A 143 8.02 13.15 -14.30
N PRO A 144 8.86 13.63 -15.23
CA PRO A 144 10.21 13.11 -15.44
C PRO A 144 11.14 13.37 -14.25
N VAL A 145 10.76 14.27 -13.34
CA VAL A 145 11.49 14.63 -12.12
C VAL A 145 10.83 14.08 -10.85
N GLN A 146 9.96 13.07 -10.98
CA GLN A 146 9.39 12.37 -9.82
C GLN A 146 10.51 11.92 -8.86
N GLY A 147 10.32 12.10 -7.56
CA GLY A 147 11.31 11.71 -6.56
C GLY A 147 12.51 12.68 -6.40
N LEU A 148 12.69 13.67 -7.27
CA LEU A 148 13.82 14.63 -7.17
C LEU A 148 13.41 16.01 -6.62
N ILE A 149 12.12 16.32 -6.62
CA ILE A 149 11.57 17.64 -6.23
C ILE A 149 11.18 17.74 -4.74
N GLY A 150 11.14 16.62 -4.02
CA GLY A 150 10.66 16.57 -2.63
C GLY A 150 11.70 16.94 -1.59
N ALA A 151 12.99 16.96 -1.97
CA ALA A 151 14.09 17.24 -1.07
C ALA A 151 14.11 18.72 -0.66
N ARG A 152 14.31 18.99 0.63
CA ARG A 152 14.48 20.34 1.19
C ARG A 152 15.92 20.82 1.02
N THR A 153 16.39 20.81 -0.23
CA THR A 153 17.74 21.25 -0.62
C THR A 153 17.65 22.34 -1.68
N ARG A 154 18.75 23.08 -1.87
CA ARG A 154 18.88 23.91 -3.07
C ARG A 154 19.13 22.96 -4.24
N HIS A 155 18.27 22.99 -5.25
CA HIS A 155 18.42 22.17 -6.45
C HIS A 155 19.53 22.75 -7.35
N LEU A 156 20.78 22.40 -7.08
CA LEU A 156 21.88 22.76 -7.95
C LEU A 156 21.83 21.91 -9.24
N PRO A 157 22.00 22.51 -10.44
CA PRO A 157 21.83 21.79 -11.70
C PRO A 157 22.68 20.52 -11.83
N HIS A 158 23.94 20.55 -11.39
CA HIS A 158 24.82 19.38 -11.43
C HIS A 158 24.32 18.24 -10.53
N GLN A 159 23.88 18.55 -9.30
CA GLN A 159 23.37 17.55 -8.35
C GLN A 159 22.09 16.87 -8.87
N VAL A 160 21.17 17.66 -9.44
CA VAL A 160 19.94 17.13 -10.02
C VAL A 160 20.23 16.28 -11.26
N TYR A 161 21.18 16.70 -12.09
CA TYR A 161 21.59 15.94 -13.27
C TYR A 161 22.17 14.58 -12.88
N ILE A 162 23.12 14.55 -11.93
CA ILE A 162 23.71 13.30 -11.42
C ILE A 162 22.63 12.41 -10.84
N ALA A 163 21.79 12.94 -9.95
CA ALA A 163 20.71 12.16 -9.35
C ALA A 163 19.74 11.59 -10.40
N HIS A 164 19.39 12.36 -11.43
CA HIS A 164 18.52 11.89 -12.51
C HIS A 164 19.16 10.78 -13.36
N GLU A 165 20.42 10.93 -13.74
CA GLU A 165 21.15 9.94 -14.54
C GLU A 165 21.39 8.63 -13.79
N VAL A 166 21.70 8.73 -12.50
CA VAL A 166 21.98 7.57 -11.65
C VAL A 166 20.69 6.85 -11.27
N ALA A 167 19.66 7.59 -10.83
CA ALA A 167 18.48 6.98 -10.25
C ALA A 167 17.54 6.31 -11.26
N ARG A 168 17.70 6.57 -12.58
CA ARG A 168 16.99 5.83 -13.64
C ARG A 168 17.52 4.42 -13.87
N ARG A 169 18.66 4.05 -13.29
CA ARG A 169 19.23 2.71 -13.42
C ARG A 169 18.57 1.77 -12.41
N HIS A 170 18.27 0.54 -12.83
CA HIS A 170 17.58 -0.44 -11.98
C HIS A 170 18.42 -0.82 -10.74
N ALA A 171 19.74 -0.95 -10.89
CA ALA A 171 20.68 -1.19 -9.80
C ALA A 171 21.92 -0.30 -10.02
N PRO A 172 21.91 0.96 -9.52
CA PRO A 172 23.00 1.90 -9.77
C PRO A 172 24.24 1.54 -8.94
N ARG A 173 25.35 1.22 -9.62
CA ARG A 173 26.68 1.15 -9.02
C ARG A 173 27.47 2.37 -9.49
N VAL A 174 27.68 3.34 -8.60
CA VAL A 174 28.26 4.64 -8.93
C VAL A 174 29.22 5.06 -7.82
N LEU A 175 30.36 5.64 -8.21
CA LEU A 175 31.29 6.30 -7.31
C LEU A 175 31.12 7.82 -7.49
N LEU A 176 30.70 8.51 -6.43
CA LEU A 176 30.65 9.98 -6.39
C LEU A 176 31.99 10.51 -5.89
N ALA A 177 32.80 11.05 -6.81
CA ALA A 177 34.18 11.47 -6.55
C ALA A 177 34.39 12.98 -6.74
N ASP A 178 33.33 13.78 -6.60
CA ASP A 178 33.40 15.24 -6.69
C ASP A 178 34.31 15.84 -5.61
N GLU A 179 34.72 17.10 -5.78
CA GLU A 179 35.51 17.82 -4.79
C GLU A 179 34.82 17.85 -3.41
N VAL A 180 35.64 17.95 -2.36
CA VAL A 180 35.14 18.08 -0.99
C VAL A 180 34.29 19.34 -0.87
N GLY A 181 33.07 19.21 -0.34
CA GLY A 181 32.14 20.33 -0.18
C GLY A 181 31.18 20.57 -1.35
N LEU A 182 31.27 19.83 -2.47
CA LEU A 182 30.32 19.94 -3.59
C LEU A 182 28.95 19.28 -3.34
N GLY A 183 28.79 18.61 -2.19
CA GLY A 183 27.50 18.09 -1.75
C GLY A 183 27.23 16.64 -2.15
N LYS A 184 28.26 15.78 -2.16
CA LYS A 184 28.13 14.32 -2.37
C LYS A 184 27.03 13.67 -1.50
N THR A 185 26.92 14.08 -0.24
CA THR A 185 25.85 13.61 0.67
C THR A 185 24.45 14.01 0.19
N ILE A 186 24.32 15.21 -0.42
CA ILE A 186 23.04 15.66 -1.00
C ILE A 186 22.71 14.84 -2.25
N GLU A 187 23.68 14.57 -3.11
CA GLU A 187 23.50 13.75 -4.30
C GLU A 187 23.11 12.31 -3.95
N ALA A 188 23.82 11.70 -3.00
CA ALA A 188 23.47 10.39 -2.44
C ALA A 188 22.05 10.40 -1.86
N GLY A 189 21.69 11.42 -1.08
CA GLY A 189 20.33 11.58 -0.55
C GLY A 189 19.26 11.74 -1.63
N LEU A 190 19.54 12.45 -2.73
CA LEU A 190 18.63 12.57 -3.87
C LEU A 190 18.42 11.23 -4.57
N ILE A 191 19.49 10.45 -4.76
CA ILE A 191 19.43 9.10 -5.34
C ILE A 191 18.60 8.17 -4.44
N LEU A 192 18.90 8.14 -3.13
CA LEU A 192 18.15 7.33 -2.15
C LEU A 192 16.67 7.72 -2.14
N HIS A 193 16.37 9.01 -2.06
CA HIS A 193 15.00 9.52 -2.05
C HIS A 193 14.25 9.15 -3.32
N TYR A 194 14.89 9.21 -4.50
CA TYR A 194 14.28 8.74 -5.74
C TYR A 194 13.97 7.24 -5.72
N GLN A 195 14.95 6.41 -5.35
CA GLN A 195 14.80 4.94 -5.39
C GLN A 195 13.73 4.46 -4.43
N LEU A 196 13.68 5.02 -3.22
CA LEU A 196 12.63 4.75 -2.24
C LEU A 196 11.26 5.26 -2.70
N HIS A 197 11.19 6.46 -3.29
CA HIS A 197 9.92 7.05 -3.71
C HIS A 197 9.32 6.37 -4.96
N THR A 198 10.16 5.79 -5.81
CA THR A 198 9.72 5.02 -6.99
C THR A 198 9.48 3.54 -6.69
N GLY A 199 9.90 3.06 -5.51
CA GLY A 199 9.75 1.67 -5.10
C GLY A 199 10.75 0.72 -5.74
N HIS A 200 11.85 1.23 -6.32
CA HIS A 200 12.96 0.40 -6.82
C HIS A 200 13.83 -0.14 -5.69
N ALA A 201 13.82 0.53 -4.53
CA ALA A 201 14.45 0.07 -3.30
C ALA A 201 13.47 0.22 -2.15
N SER A 202 13.53 -0.72 -1.21
CA SER A 202 12.83 -0.68 0.07
C SER A 202 13.82 -0.70 1.23
N ARG A 203 14.96 -1.39 1.06
CA ARG A 203 15.99 -1.59 2.08
C ARG A 203 17.29 -0.86 1.72
N VAL A 204 17.77 0.00 2.62
CA VAL A 204 18.99 0.80 2.41
C VAL A 204 19.91 0.68 3.62
N LEU A 205 21.17 0.35 3.35
CA LEU A 205 22.27 0.42 4.30
C LEU A 205 23.21 1.57 3.96
N VAL A 206 23.53 2.41 4.94
CA VAL A 206 24.53 3.47 4.82
C VAL A 206 25.67 3.20 5.79
N LEU A 207 26.86 2.99 5.26
CA LEU A 207 28.10 2.79 5.99
C LEU A 207 28.90 4.08 6.00
N VAL A 208 29.15 4.62 7.19
CA VAL A 208 29.84 5.90 7.37
C VAL A 208 30.85 5.82 8.50
N PRO A 209 31.87 6.68 8.55
CA PRO A 209 32.70 6.83 9.75
C PRO A 209 31.85 7.19 10.98
N ASP A 210 32.24 6.76 12.19
CA ASP A 210 31.49 7.04 13.43
C ASP A 210 31.19 8.54 13.63
N SER A 211 32.15 9.38 13.25
CA SER A 211 32.04 10.84 13.34
C SER A 211 30.94 11.44 12.44
N LEU A 212 30.51 10.72 11.40
CA LEU A 212 29.53 11.18 10.41
C LEU A 212 28.13 10.57 10.60
N ILE A 213 27.95 9.56 11.47
CA ILE A 213 26.65 8.89 11.70
C ILE A 213 25.54 9.91 11.99
N HIS A 214 25.73 10.77 12.98
CA HIS A 214 24.70 11.73 13.37
C HIS A 214 24.46 12.81 12.30
N GLN A 215 25.50 13.20 11.55
CA GLN A 215 25.35 14.13 10.43
C GLN A 215 24.44 13.50 9.38
N TRP A 216 24.73 12.28 8.94
CA TRP A 216 23.91 11.53 7.99
C TRP A 216 22.47 11.37 8.46
N LEU A 217 22.26 10.95 9.72
CA LEU A 217 20.93 10.81 10.30
C LEU A 217 20.13 12.12 10.21
N VAL A 218 20.75 13.23 10.59
CA VAL A 218 20.10 14.56 10.58
C VAL A 218 19.83 15.03 9.16
N GLU A 219 20.77 14.85 8.23
CA GLU A 219 20.60 15.25 6.83
C GLU A 219 19.47 14.44 6.16
N MET A 220 19.50 13.11 6.30
CA MET A 220 18.47 12.22 5.76
C MET A 220 17.08 12.55 6.30
N LEU A 221 16.98 12.82 7.59
CA LEU A 221 15.71 13.20 8.20
C LEU A 221 15.23 14.59 7.79
N ARG A 222 16.09 15.62 7.89
CA ARG A 222 15.67 17.01 7.70
C ARG A 222 15.53 17.39 6.24
N ARG A 223 16.40 16.88 5.37
CA ARG A 223 16.42 17.24 3.94
C ARG A 223 15.56 16.30 3.11
N PHE A 224 15.58 15.00 3.41
CA PHE A 224 14.93 13.98 2.59
C PHE A 224 13.73 13.31 3.27
N ASN A 225 13.45 13.64 4.53
CA ASN A 225 12.36 13.06 5.30
C ASN A 225 12.46 11.52 5.42
N LEU A 226 13.69 11.00 5.42
CA LEU A 226 14.03 9.59 5.57
C LEU A 226 14.46 9.33 7.02
N ARG A 227 13.82 8.35 7.68
CA ARG A 227 14.09 8.00 9.08
C ARG A 227 14.96 6.75 9.12
N PHE A 228 16.26 6.94 9.33
CA PHE A 228 17.19 5.84 9.51
C PHE A 228 17.24 5.40 10.97
N ALA A 229 17.45 4.10 11.20
CA ALA A 229 17.84 3.54 12.48
C ALA A 229 19.38 3.48 12.54
N ILE A 230 19.96 3.89 13.67
CA ILE A 230 21.37 3.65 13.94
C ILE A 230 21.50 2.25 14.56
N ILE A 231 22.40 1.43 14.04
CA ILE A 231 22.82 0.17 14.68
C ILE A 231 24.30 0.34 15.04
N ASP A 232 24.58 0.25 16.34
CA ASP A 232 25.91 0.25 16.96
C ASP A 232 26.04 -1.00 17.85
N ASP A 233 27.22 -1.23 18.44
CA ASP A 233 27.49 -2.39 19.29
C ASP A 233 26.42 -2.55 20.38
N SER A 234 26.10 -1.45 21.08
CA SER A 234 25.17 -1.47 22.21
C SER A 234 23.77 -1.90 21.81
N ARG A 235 23.30 -1.42 20.65
CA ARG A 235 21.98 -1.74 20.13
C ARG A 235 21.93 -3.14 19.54
N TYR A 236 23.01 -3.57 18.89
CA TYR A 236 23.13 -4.91 18.32
C TYR A 236 23.11 -5.96 19.43
N GLU A 237 23.93 -5.80 20.47
CA GLU A 237 23.94 -6.68 21.66
C GLU A 237 22.59 -6.72 22.36
N ALA A 238 21.98 -5.56 22.63
CA ALA A 238 20.67 -5.50 23.29
C ALA A 238 19.57 -6.23 22.52
N GLN A 239 19.65 -6.28 21.19
CA GLN A 239 18.69 -6.96 20.35
C GLN A 239 18.92 -8.49 20.31
N LEU A 240 20.19 -8.92 20.40
CA LEU A 240 20.53 -10.34 20.53
C LEU A 240 20.10 -10.92 21.88
N GLU A 241 20.09 -10.10 22.93
CA GLU A 241 19.67 -10.49 24.29
C GLU A 241 18.15 -10.49 24.50
N ASP A 242 17.35 -9.98 23.55
CA ASP A 242 15.89 -9.96 23.67
C ASP A 242 15.29 -11.37 23.49
N ASP A 243 14.98 -12.00 24.62
CA ASP A 243 14.49 -13.38 24.76
C ASP A 243 13.00 -13.55 24.33
N SER A 244 12.47 -12.59 23.54
CA SER A 244 11.06 -12.52 23.10
C SER A 244 10.69 -13.58 22.05
N GLY A 245 11.60 -14.52 21.74
CA GLY A 245 11.38 -15.65 20.84
C GLY A 245 11.54 -15.32 19.35
N ALA A 246 11.89 -14.08 19.03
CA ALA A 246 12.32 -13.65 17.70
C ALA A 246 13.85 -13.47 17.69
N ALA A 247 14.59 -14.58 17.84
CA ALA A 247 16.03 -14.60 17.58
C ALA A 247 16.25 -14.39 16.07
N GLY A 248 16.16 -13.14 15.64
CA GLY A 248 16.25 -12.69 14.26
C GLY A 248 17.42 -11.75 14.08
N ASN A 249 17.85 -11.61 12.84
CA ASN A 249 18.91 -10.69 12.45
C ASN A 249 18.51 -9.23 12.80
N PRO A 250 19.26 -8.51 13.68
CA PRO A 250 18.91 -7.14 14.09
C PRO A 250 18.81 -6.15 12.92
N PHE A 251 19.48 -6.42 11.80
CA PHE A 251 19.41 -5.60 10.60
C PHE A 251 18.09 -5.77 9.81
N GLU A 252 17.30 -6.80 10.08
CA GLU A 252 16.01 -7.04 9.42
C GLU A 252 14.86 -6.21 10.01
N GLU A 253 15.01 -5.73 11.25
CA GLU A 253 13.97 -4.98 11.96
C GLU A 253 13.72 -3.59 11.37
N ALA A 254 14.74 -3.02 10.75
CA ALA A 254 14.68 -1.72 10.11
C ALA A 254 14.91 -1.84 8.60
N GLN A 255 14.19 -1.02 7.83
CA GLN A 255 14.36 -0.95 6.38
C GLN A 255 15.47 0.05 5.98
N LEU A 256 15.76 1.03 6.83
CA LEU A 256 16.75 2.08 6.58
C LEU A 256 17.73 2.08 7.76
N VAL A 257 18.96 1.64 7.52
CA VAL A 257 19.99 1.51 8.57
C VAL A 257 21.22 2.36 8.26
N ILE A 258 21.74 3.02 9.30
CA ILE A 258 23.07 3.62 9.32
C ILE A 258 23.89 2.85 10.36
N CYS A 259 25.09 2.41 10.01
CA CYS A 259 26.07 1.89 10.96
C CYS A 259 27.48 2.31 10.54
N SER A 260 28.44 2.17 11.46
CA SER A 260 29.83 2.45 11.12
C SER A 260 30.51 1.29 10.42
N GLN A 261 31.49 1.65 9.58
CA GLN A 261 32.40 0.68 8.95
C GLN A 261 33.24 -0.03 10.01
N ASP A 262 33.71 0.73 11.02
CA ASP A 262 34.51 0.22 12.13
C ASP A 262 33.76 -0.88 12.90
N PHE A 263 32.48 -0.66 13.23
CA PHE A 263 31.60 -1.64 13.89
C PHE A 263 31.51 -2.96 13.11
N LEU A 264 31.18 -2.91 11.81
CA LEU A 264 31.08 -4.13 10.99
C LEU A 264 32.44 -4.80 10.71
N THR A 265 33.54 -4.08 10.93
CA THR A 265 34.88 -4.64 10.80
C THR A 265 35.33 -5.30 12.11
N SER A 266 34.95 -4.74 13.26
CA SER A 266 35.28 -5.29 14.58
C SER A 266 34.42 -6.48 14.98
N ASP A 267 33.18 -6.57 14.50
CA ASP A 267 32.24 -7.66 14.82
C ASP A 267 31.92 -8.53 13.58
N PRO A 268 32.54 -9.72 13.47
CA PRO A 268 32.27 -10.65 12.37
C PRO A 268 30.83 -11.16 12.29
N GLN A 269 30.14 -11.29 13.43
CA GLN A 269 28.77 -11.79 13.47
C GLN A 269 27.81 -10.71 12.97
N ALA A 270 27.95 -9.47 13.45
CA ALA A 270 27.18 -8.33 12.96
C ALA A 270 27.36 -8.12 11.45
N ARG A 271 28.57 -8.36 10.93
CA ARG A 271 28.83 -8.35 9.50
C ARG A 271 28.07 -9.42 8.72
N GLU A 272 28.09 -10.66 9.19
CA GLU A 272 27.38 -11.76 8.51
C GLU A 272 25.87 -11.49 8.50
N ASP A 273 25.34 -11.00 9.61
CA ASP A 273 23.96 -10.54 9.74
C ASP A 273 23.64 -9.39 8.78
N ALA A 274 24.48 -8.36 8.72
CA ALA A 274 24.29 -7.26 7.78
C ALA A 274 24.29 -7.73 6.32
N ILE A 275 25.11 -8.72 5.96
CA ILE A 275 25.13 -9.32 4.60
C ILE A 275 23.86 -10.13 4.34
N ALA A 276 23.38 -10.90 5.31
CA ALA A 276 22.18 -11.70 5.18
C ALA A 276 20.88 -10.87 5.09
N ALA A 277 20.91 -9.61 5.54
CA ALA A 277 19.74 -8.75 5.67
C ALA A 277 19.12 -8.24 4.34
N GLY A 278 19.69 -8.62 3.18
CA GLY A 278 19.10 -8.40 1.85
C GLY A 278 18.85 -6.94 1.49
N TRP A 279 19.92 -6.14 1.38
CA TRP A 279 19.82 -4.71 1.05
C TRP A 279 19.63 -4.48 -0.44
N ASP A 280 18.72 -3.56 -0.81
CA ASP A 280 18.55 -3.14 -2.21
C ASP A 280 19.60 -2.09 -2.61
N LEU A 281 20.04 -1.27 -1.65
CA LEU A 281 21.04 -0.22 -1.85
C LEU A 281 22.03 -0.17 -0.69
N LEU A 282 23.30 -0.06 -1.06
CA LEU A 282 24.42 0.21 -0.16
C LEU A 282 25.02 1.58 -0.50
N VAL A 283 25.18 2.43 0.51
CA VAL A 283 25.93 3.67 0.42
C VAL A 283 27.14 3.57 1.33
N VAL A 284 28.33 3.84 0.80
CA VAL A 284 29.56 3.87 1.58
C VAL A 284 30.15 5.27 1.48
N ASP A 285 30.19 5.98 2.59
CA ASP A 285 30.83 7.29 2.67
C ASP A 285 32.32 7.16 3.01
N GLU A 286 33.13 8.09 2.53
CA GLU A 286 34.59 8.08 2.67
C GLU A 286 35.25 6.74 2.31
N ALA A 287 34.76 6.10 1.23
CA ALA A 287 35.24 4.83 0.70
C ALA A 287 36.75 4.82 0.34
N HIS A 288 37.42 5.96 0.36
CA HIS A 288 38.87 6.07 0.18
C HIS A 288 39.67 5.52 1.37
N HIS A 289 39.04 5.30 2.53
CA HIS A 289 39.64 4.59 3.66
C HIS A 289 39.72 3.08 3.45
N LEU A 290 38.92 2.53 2.52
CA LEU A 290 38.96 1.12 2.13
C LEU A 290 40.28 0.85 1.38
N THR A 291 41.25 0.22 2.04
CA THR A 291 42.58 0.04 1.47
C THR A 291 42.59 -1.16 0.51
N TRP A 292 42.82 -0.93 -0.79
CA TRP A 292 42.95 -2.01 -1.78
C TRP A 292 44.42 -2.16 -2.21
N SER A 293 45.02 -3.33 -1.99
CA SER A 293 46.29 -3.75 -2.58
C SER A 293 46.06 -5.01 -3.45
N PRO A 294 46.72 -5.14 -4.62
CA PRO A 294 46.66 -6.34 -5.46
C PRO A 294 47.05 -7.64 -4.74
N ASP A 295 47.88 -7.55 -3.69
CA ASP A 295 48.37 -8.69 -2.90
C ASP A 295 47.70 -8.83 -1.51
N GLU A 296 47.02 -7.78 -1.02
CA GLU A 296 46.27 -7.78 0.24
C GLU A 296 44.96 -6.99 0.08
N VAL A 297 43.84 -7.73 0.04
CA VAL A 297 42.50 -7.12 -0.01
C VAL A 297 42.07 -6.80 1.42
N SER A 298 41.82 -5.53 1.76
CA SER A 298 41.30 -5.17 3.10
C SER A 298 39.95 -5.82 3.36
N GLU A 299 39.68 -6.06 4.63
CA GLU A 299 38.44 -6.67 5.10
C GLU A 299 37.22 -5.82 4.73
N GLU A 300 37.36 -4.49 4.74
CA GLU A 300 36.30 -3.56 4.38
C GLU A 300 35.99 -3.58 2.86
N TYR A 301 37.00 -3.78 2.00
CA TYR A 301 36.78 -3.95 0.55
C TYR A 301 36.00 -5.24 0.25
N ARG A 302 36.30 -6.34 0.95
CA ARG A 302 35.54 -7.59 0.82
C ARG A 302 34.11 -7.41 1.33
N LEU A 303 33.92 -6.66 2.40
CA LEU A 303 32.61 -6.33 2.97
C LEU A 303 31.74 -5.55 1.98
N GLY A 304 32.29 -4.50 1.35
CA GLY A 304 31.57 -3.76 0.31
C GLY A 304 31.23 -4.60 -0.93
N GLY A 305 32.06 -5.58 -1.27
CA GLY A 305 31.81 -6.53 -2.36
C GLY A 305 30.70 -7.53 -2.06
N SER A 306 30.66 -8.09 -0.84
CA SER A 306 29.65 -9.07 -0.41
C SER A 306 28.27 -8.45 -0.15
N LEU A 307 28.22 -7.20 0.32
CA LEU A 307 26.97 -6.46 0.53
C LEU A 307 26.34 -5.92 -0.77
N ALA A 308 27.11 -5.86 -1.86
CA ALA A 308 26.67 -5.35 -3.16
C ALA A 308 26.37 -6.47 -4.18
N GLY A 309 26.21 -7.71 -3.69
CA GLY A 309 25.92 -8.93 -4.46
C GLY A 309 24.45 -9.12 -4.76
#